data_AF-A0A1V5E9C5-F1
#
_entry.id   AF-A0A1V5E9C5-F1
#
_cell.length_a   1.000
_cell.length_b   1.000
_cell.length_c   1.000
_cell.angle_alpha   90.00
_cell.angle_beta   90.00
_cell.angle_gamma   90.00
#
_symmetry.space_group_name_H-M   'P 1'
#
loop_
_entity.id
_entity.type
_entity.pdbx_description
1 polymer ?
#
loop_
_entity_poly.entity_id
_entity_poly.type
_entity_poly.pdbx_seq_one_letter_code
_entity_poly.pdbx_strand_id
1 'polypeptide(L)' 'MSLETVLTAGVRSAMVLLARPFSQEAGETTPTMKLKRKAINETFRDLIDGMYRDK' A
#
# COMPACT_ATOMS: atom_id res chain seq x y z
N MET A 1 8.48 30.32 -9.85
CA MET A 1 7.89 29.18 -10.59
C MET A 1 9.04 28.39 -11.20
N SER A 2 9.59 27.43 -10.46
CA SER A 2 10.65 26.56 -10.98
C SER A 2 10.03 25.47 -11.85
N LEU A 3 10.78 25.06 -12.87
CA LEU A 3 10.38 24.10 -13.89
C LEU A 3 10.10 22.69 -13.34
N GLU A 4 10.39 22.45 -12.07
CA GLU A 4 10.19 21.14 -11.40
C GLU A 4 8.72 20.85 -11.08
N THR A 5 7.86 21.87 -11.05
CA THR A 5 6.42 21.69 -10.74
C THR A 5 5.60 21.15 -11.93
N VAL A 6 6.10 21.28 -13.16
CA VAL A 6 5.31 20.98 -14.38
C VAL A 6 5.25 19.48 -14.71
N LEU A 7 6.15 18.65 -14.16
CA LEU A 7 6.21 17.20 -14.46
C LEU A 7 5.38 16.30 -13.52
N THR A 8 4.73 16.84 -12.48
CA THR A 8 3.94 16.04 -11.50
C THR A 8 2.43 16.14 -11.71
N ALA A 9 1.98 16.55 -12.90
CA ALA A 9 0.55 16.53 -13.27
C ALA A 9 0.08 15.14 -13.78
N GLY A 10 0.87 14.08 -13.58
CA GLY A 10 0.55 12.70 -13.96
C GLY A 10 0.49 11.79 -12.74
N VAL A 11 -0.72 11.28 -12.44
CA VAL A 11 -1.02 10.13 -11.54
C VAL A 11 -0.24 10.10 -10.21
N ARG A 12 -0.81 10.72 -9.17
CA ARG A 12 -0.31 10.63 -7.78
C ARG A 12 -0.76 9.32 -7.10
N SER A 13 -0.30 8.18 -7.59
CA SER A 13 -0.60 6.86 -7.01
C SER A 13 0.26 6.60 -5.77
N ALA A 14 -0.38 6.47 -4.60
CA ALA A 14 0.32 6.07 -3.39
C ALA A 14 0.35 4.54 -3.33
N MET A 15 1.56 3.97 -3.34
CA MET A 15 1.79 2.52 -3.26
C MET A 15 3.06 2.25 -2.46
N VAL A 16 3.08 1.13 -1.73
CA VAL A 16 4.24 0.69 -0.93
C VAL A 16 4.67 -0.68 -1.45
N LEU A 17 5.96 -0.86 -1.69
CA LEU A 17 6.54 -2.15 -2.05
C LEU A 17 6.88 -2.93 -0.78
N LEU A 18 6.38 -4.15 -0.69
CA LEU A 18 6.69 -5.06 0.42
C LEU A 18 7.93 -5.90 0.06
N ALA A 19 8.79 -6.15 1.04
CA ALA A 19 9.99 -6.98 0.86
C ALA A 19 9.67 -8.49 0.70
N ARG A 20 8.44 -8.89 1.00
CA ARG A 20 7.95 -10.27 0.88
C ARG A 20 6.53 -10.30 0.31
N PRO A 21 6.13 -11.42 -0.32
CA PRO A 21 4.73 -11.64 -0.69
C PRO A 21 3.84 -11.82 0.54
N PHE A 22 2.53 -11.70 0.32
CA PHE A 22 1.53 -12.12 1.31
C PHE A 22 1.58 -13.64 1.50
N SER A 23 1.32 -14.08 2.73
CA SER A 23 1.42 -15.50 3.09
C SER A 23 0.17 -16.03 3.78
N GLN A 24 -0.08 -17.33 3.61
CA GLN A 24 -1.13 -18.04 4.35
C GLN A 24 -0.76 -18.23 5.82
N GLU A 25 0.52 -18.47 6.12
CA GLU A 25 1.06 -18.67 7.47
C GLU A 25 0.86 -17.43 8.35
N ALA A 26 1.06 -16.23 7.79
CA ALA A 26 0.77 -14.98 8.49
C ALA A 26 -0.74 -14.62 8.52
N GLY A 27 -1.61 -15.47 7.97
CA GLY A 27 -3.06 -15.24 7.97
C GLY A 27 -3.52 -14.13 7.03
N GLU A 28 -2.68 -13.70 6.08
CA GLU A 28 -2.94 -12.59 5.15
C GLU A 28 -3.78 -13.04 3.94
N THR A 29 -3.76 -14.35 3.62
CA THR A 29 -4.51 -14.94 2.51
C THR A 29 -5.35 -16.16 2.95
N THR A 30 -6.32 -16.54 2.11
CA THR A 30 -7.06 -17.80 2.23
C THR A 30 -6.29 -18.95 1.59
N PRO A 31 -6.67 -20.22 1.83
CA PRO A 31 -6.10 -21.37 1.10
C PRO A 31 -6.22 -21.26 -0.42
N THR A 32 -7.23 -20.51 -0.90
CA THR A 32 -7.47 -20.22 -2.33
C THR A 32 -6.79 -18.94 -2.82
N MET A 33 -5.81 -18.40 -2.06
CA MET A 33 -5.04 -17.19 -2.39
C MET A 33 -5.84 -15.89 -2.49
N LYS A 34 -7.05 -15.81 -1.93
CA LYS A 34 -7.74 -14.52 -1.75
C LYS A 34 -7.11 -13.75 -0.60
N LEU A 35 -6.92 -12.45 -0.79
CA LEU A 35 -6.45 -11.53 0.25
C LEU A 35 -7.52 -11.35 1.34
N LYS A 36 -7.10 -11.46 2.61
CA LYS A 36 -7.93 -11.17 3.78
C LYS A 36 -7.78 -9.71 4.16
N ARG A 37 -8.64 -8.85 3.61
CA ARG A 37 -8.59 -7.39 3.80
C ARG A 37 -8.49 -6.96 5.26
N LYS A 38 -9.23 -7.59 6.17
CA LYS A 38 -9.19 -7.27 7.60
C LYS A 38 -7.77 -7.45 8.17
N ALA A 39 -7.19 -8.63 7.97
CA ALA A 39 -5.84 -8.95 8.45
C ALA A 39 -4.78 -8.01 7.84
N ILE A 40 -4.88 -7.72 6.54
CA ILE A 40 -3.96 -6.79 5.84
C ILE A 40 -4.09 -5.37 6.40
N ASN A 41 -5.31 -4.86 6.57
CA ASN A 41 -5.54 -3.51 7.08
C ASN A 41 -5.08 -3.33 8.53
N GLU A 42 -5.16 -4.39 9.35
CA GLU A 42 -4.65 -4.38 10.72
C GLU A 42 -3.12 -4.45 10.74
N THR A 43 -2.52 -5.35 9.95
CA THR A 43 -1.06 -5.57 9.92
C THR A 43 -0.29 -4.40 9.31
N PHE A 44 -0.83 -3.79 8.25
CA PHE A 44 -0.16 -2.72 7.49
C PHE A 44 -0.79 -1.36 7.73
N ARG A 45 -1.51 -1.17 8.84
CA ARG A 45 -2.26 0.06 9.15
C ARG A 45 -1.38 1.30 9.03
N ASP A 46 -0.21 1.27 9.65
CA ASP A 46 0.70 2.42 9.69
C ASP A 46 1.25 2.76 8.29
N LEU A 47 1.55 1.75 7.48
CA LEU A 47 2.01 1.95 6.09
C LEU A 47 0.89 2.54 5.25
N ILE A 48 -0.34 2.03 5.39
CA ILE A 48 -1.50 2.50 4.66
C ILE A 48 -1.85 3.93 5.07
N ASP A 49 -1.90 4.23 6.36
CA ASP A 49 -2.19 5.58 6.85
C ASP A 49 -1.07 6.57 6.44
N GLY A 50 0.18 6.13 6.45
CA GLY A 50 1.33 6.91 5.96
C GLY A 50 1.22 7.28 4.48
N MET A 51 0.59 6.46 3.64
CA MET A 51 0.36 6.76 2.22
C MET A 51 -0.57 7.96 1.97
N TYR A 52 -1.43 8.27 2.94
CA TYR A 52 -2.48 9.29 2.78
C TYR A 52 -2.37 10.47 3.75
N ARG A 53 -1.40 10.47 4.67
CA ARG A 53 -1.28 11.47 5.75
C ARG A 53 -1.16 12.92 5.26
N ASP A 54 -0.55 13.14 4.09
CA ASP A 54 -0.31 14.47 3.51
C ASP A 54 -1.10 14.70 2.19
N LYS A 55 -2.16 13.91 1.95
CA LYS A 55 -3.14 14.12 0.88
C LYS A 55 -4.39 14.79 1.43
#